data_AF-A0A4V2K909-F1
#
_entry.id   AF-A0A4V2K909-F1
#
_cell.length_a   1.000
_cell.length_b   1.000
_cell.length_c   1.000
_cell.angle_alpha   90.00
_cell.angle_beta   90.00
_cell.angle_gamma   90.00
#
_symmetry.space_group_name_H-M   'P 1'
#
loop_
_entity.id
_entity.type
_entity.pdbx_description
1 polymer ?
#
loop_
_entity_poly.entity_id
_entity_poly.type
_entity_poly.pdbx_seq_one_letter_code
_entity_poly.pdbx_strand_id
1 'polypeptide(L)'
;MLHYGAKEYPALLPTLTTPGFTAHRHHRQAPLCPSAINRSNPRLILCEIPQKSSAAVPHREISGTCYHTTSLRAALLVLAASAAAVSAAPGLSLKVSGPEAVDGVENLKVVTTLTNTGDETLKLLNDPRSVLHSLPANTFAITTDDGASPSFTGVKVKYSPSRAAKSTSPSAFTVLAPGESVSLTHDLSSAYNFTLPGAGKYTVEASNLFHYVDANSEIAEIRADAEAHVAAVSGKLAVVRPTPTLTKREQYNGCSSSEKSGINSAAPAAQSYVAAALSYLQTHTASTARYTTWFGSYTSSRHSTVESHYSNINSHDYTSFTYDCTCDDSGTYAYVYPDDFGTIYLCGAFWDAPNTGTDSRAGTLVHEASHFTVNGGTDDHVYGQSAAKSLAKSNPTEAIDNADNHEYFAENNPAQS
;
A
#
# COMPACT_ATOMS: atom_id res chain seq x y z
N MET A 1 66.20 28.34 5.28
CA MET A 1 66.63 29.43 6.18
C MET A 1 65.38 30.05 6.82
N LEU A 2 65.39 30.14 8.15
CA LEU A 2 64.60 31.03 9.05
C LEU A 2 63.06 30.85 9.05
N HIS A 3 62.46 30.11 10.00
CA HIS A 3 62.05 30.45 11.39
C HIS A 3 61.10 31.66 11.53
N TYR A 4 59.92 31.40 12.12
CA TYR A 4 59.08 32.18 13.06
C TYR A 4 57.64 31.63 12.96
N GLY A 5 56.87 31.32 13.99
CA GLY A 5 56.98 31.45 15.45
C GLY A 5 55.56 31.22 16.00
N ALA A 6 55.42 30.34 16.98
CA ALA A 6 54.16 30.06 17.68
C ALA A 6 53.74 31.22 18.60
N LYS A 7 52.43 31.40 18.79
CA LYS A 7 51.84 32.13 19.92
C LYS A 7 50.66 31.32 20.47
N GLU A 8 50.71 31.08 21.78
CA GLU A 8 49.68 30.42 22.58
C GLU A 8 48.80 31.42 23.36
N TYR A 9 47.64 30.90 23.80
CA TYR A 9 46.77 31.24 24.95
C TYR A 9 45.76 32.41 24.87
N PRO A 10 44.63 32.39 25.64
CA PRO A 10 44.07 31.33 26.50
C PRO A 10 42.54 31.05 26.32
N ALA A 11 42.09 29.99 27.01
CA ALA A 11 40.71 29.57 27.22
C ALA A 11 39.89 30.50 28.11
N LEU A 12 38.59 30.61 27.83
CA LEU A 12 37.56 31.09 28.76
C LEU A 12 36.31 30.18 28.69
N LEU A 13 36.08 29.47 29.79
CA LEU A 13 34.84 28.79 30.14
C LEU A 13 33.72 29.81 30.42
N PRO A 14 32.45 29.46 30.13
CA PRO A 14 31.33 29.97 30.91
C PRO A 14 30.73 28.87 31.80
N THR A 15 30.51 29.30 33.03
CA THR A 15 29.95 28.64 34.21
C THR A 15 28.52 28.14 34.03
N LEU A 16 28.27 26.95 34.60
CA LEU A 16 26.96 26.40 34.94
C LEU A 16 26.27 27.22 36.03
N THR A 17 25.01 27.61 35.81
CA THR A 17 24.08 28.03 36.87
C THR A 17 22.69 27.47 36.60
N THR A 18 22.24 26.58 37.48
CA THR A 18 20.84 26.16 37.66
C THR A 18 20.03 27.21 38.43
N PRO A 19 18.74 27.34 38.12
CA PRO A 19 17.70 27.41 39.16
C PRO A 19 16.57 26.41 38.82
N GLY A 20 15.95 25.67 39.74
CA GLY A 20 15.33 26.14 40.98
C GLY A 20 13.84 25.81 40.87
N PHE A 21 13.43 24.75 41.56
CA PHE A 21 12.07 24.22 41.64
C PHE A 21 11.09 25.24 42.26
N THR A 22 9.88 25.34 41.70
CA THR A 22 8.70 25.84 42.42
C THR A 22 7.47 25.00 42.09
N ALA A 23 6.90 24.38 43.13
CA ALA A 23 5.71 23.55 43.09
C ALA A 23 4.45 24.39 43.33
N HIS A 24 3.39 24.12 42.56
CA HIS A 24 2.02 24.54 42.89
C HIS A 24 1.18 23.33 43.31
N ARG A 25 0.62 23.42 44.52
CA ARG A 25 -0.43 22.55 45.06
C ARG A 25 -1.74 22.77 44.31
N HIS A 26 -2.48 21.70 44.05
CA HIS A 26 -3.91 21.66 44.39
C HIS A 26 -4.40 20.25 44.74
N HIS A 27 -5.16 20.23 45.83
CA HIS A 27 -6.15 19.29 46.35
C HIS A 27 -5.89 17.79 46.53
N ARG A 28 -5.97 17.43 47.82
CA ARG A 28 -6.30 16.14 48.42
C ARG A 28 -7.65 15.60 47.91
N GLN A 29 -7.72 14.32 47.61
CA GLN A 29 -8.40 13.31 48.44
C GLN A 29 -7.96 11.90 47.99
N ALA A 30 -7.79 11.01 48.97
CA ALA A 30 -7.32 9.63 48.90
C ALA A 30 -8.46 8.71 49.38
N PRO A 31 -8.23 7.40 49.63
CA PRO A 31 -7.68 6.32 48.79
C PRO A 31 -8.65 5.10 48.79
N LEU A 32 -8.30 3.99 48.13
CA LEU A 32 -8.22 2.63 48.72
C LEU A 32 -7.86 1.55 47.68
N CYS A 33 -7.03 0.61 48.15
CA CYS A 33 -6.28 -0.45 47.45
C CYS A 33 -7.09 -1.77 47.25
N PRO A 34 -6.47 -2.97 47.07
CA PRO A 34 -5.92 -3.51 45.82
C PRO A 34 -6.43 -4.96 45.47
N SER A 35 -5.96 -5.43 44.31
CA SER A 35 -5.96 -6.79 43.70
C SER A 35 -6.09 -8.07 44.55
N ALA A 36 -6.81 -9.08 44.01
CA ALA A 36 -6.53 -10.53 44.20
C ALA A 36 -7.14 -11.43 43.08
N ILE A 37 -6.60 -12.64 42.96
CA ILE A 37 -6.58 -13.58 41.82
C ILE A 37 -7.51 -14.80 42.02
N ASN A 38 -8.05 -15.35 40.91
CA ASN A 38 -8.35 -16.76 40.55
C ASN A 38 -9.70 -17.49 40.77
N ARG A 39 -10.03 -18.29 39.72
CA ARG A 39 -10.90 -19.51 39.58
C ARG A 39 -12.41 -19.32 39.84
N SER A 40 -13.36 -19.83 39.05
CA SER A 40 -13.53 -21.19 38.50
C SER A 40 -14.75 -21.27 37.54
N ASN A 41 -14.71 -22.19 36.58
CA ASN A 41 -15.82 -22.68 35.73
C ASN A 41 -16.59 -23.80 36.48
N PRO A 42 -17.93 -24.03 36.34
CA PRO A 42 -18.42 -24.95 35.29
C PRO A 42 -19.89 -24.80 34.78
N ARG A 43 -20.10 -25.31 33.55
CA ARG A 43 -21.25 -26.02 32.89
C ARG A 43 -22.69 -26.00 33.50
N LEU A 44 -23.69 -25.77 32.62
CA LEU A 44 -25.12 -26.18 32.67
C LEU A 44 -25.49 -26.68 31.25
N ILE A 45 -25.80 -27.95 30.94
CA ILE A 45 -26.92 -28.88 31.24
C ILE A 45 -28.29 -28.46 30.65
N LEU A 46 -28.68 -29.19 29.60
CA LEU A 46 -30.01 -29.28 28.95
C LEU A 46 -31.05 -29.98 29.86
N CYS A 47 -32.33 -29.63 29.72
CA CYS A 47 -33.46 -30.46 30.15
C CYS A 47 -34.52 -30.59 29.04
N GLU A 48 -34.95 -31.84 28.84
CA GLU A 48 -35.97 -32.30 27.89
C GLU A 48 -37.35 -32.51 28.54
N ILE A 49 -38.31 -32.75 27.64
CA ILE A 49 -39.78 -32.87 27.67
C ILE A 49 -40.34 -33.95 28.63
N PRO A 50 -41.66 -33.93 28.93
CA PRO A 50 -42.42 -35.20 28.81
C PRO A 50 -43.80 -35.09 28.12
N GLN A 51 -44.16 -36.17 27.40
CA GLN A 51 -45.48 -36.50 26.81
C GLN A 51 -46.36 -37.36 27.73
N LYS A 52 -47.69 -37.34 27.50
CA LYS A 52 -48.71 -38.43 27.67
C LYS A 52 -50.13 -37.84 27.45
N SER A 53 -51.22 -38.50 27.08
CA SER A 53 -51.59 -39.68 26.26
C SER A 53 -53.14 -39.79 26.24
N SER A 54 -53.74 -40.00 25.07
CA SER A 54 -54.98 -40.76 24.69
C SER A 54 -56.26 -40.86 25.57
N ALA A 55 -57.44 -40.64 24.95
CA ALA A 55 -58.70 -41.41 25.13
C ALA A 55 -59.75 -41.09 24.01
N ALA A 56 -60.65 -42.03 23.70
CA ALA A 56 -61.52 -42.10 22.52
C ALA A 56 -63.05 -41.94 22.79
N VAL A 57 -63.80 -41.30 21.84
CA VAL A 57 -65.07 -41.65 21.07
C VAL A 57 -66.25 -42.40 21.80
N PRO A 58 -67.60 -42.35 21.47
CA PRO A 58 -68.36 -41.86 20.27
C PRO A 58 -69.79 -41.19 20.44
N HIS A 59 -70.41 -40.84 19.27
CA HIS A 59 -71.85 -40.69 18.87
C HIS A 59 -72.67 -39.50 19.47
N ARG A 60 -73.61 -38.80 18.79
CA ARG A 60 -74.66 -39.14 17.80
C ARG A 60 -75.23 -37.86 17.13
N GLU A 61 -75.95 -38.02 16.02
CA GLU A 61 -76.62 -37.04 15.12
C GLU A 61 -77.60 -36.03 15.79
N ILE A 62 -77.87 -34.88 15.13
CA ILE A 62 -79.19 -34.43 14.59
C ILE A 62 -79.10 -33.03 13.93
N SER A 63 -79.84 -32.90 12.82
CA SER A 63 -80.01 -31.79 11.87
C SER A 63 -80.52 -30.44 12.40
N GLY A 64 -80.28 -29.36 11.64
CA GLY A 64 -81.04 -28.10 11.73
C GLY A 64 -80.48 -26.94 10.92
N THR A 65 -81.09 -26.65 9.77
CA THR A 65 -80.88 -25.45 8.93
C THR A 65 -81.53 -24.20 9.54
N CYS A 66 -80.92 -23.00 9.43
CA CYS A 66 -81.50 -21.85 8.70
C CYS A 66 -80.85 -20.45 8.95
N TYR A 67 -80.79 -19.70 7.83
CA TYR A 67 -80.84 -18.25 7.58
C TYR A 67 -79.66 -17.27 7.83
N HIS A 68 -79.48 -16.46 6.78
CA HIS A 68 -78.61 -15.32 6.53
C HIS A 68 -78.58 -14.24 7.61
N THR A 69 -77.44 -13.57 7.76
CA THR A 69 -77.31 -12.12 7.51
C THR A 69 -75.90 -11.75 7.05
N THR A 70 -75.87 -10.76 6.17
CA THR A 70 -74.74 -10.17 5.44
C THR A 70 -73.69 -9.50 6.33
N SER A 71 -72.40 -9.65 6.01
CA SER A 71 -71.40 -8.64 6.36
C SER A 71 -70.23 -8.63 5.37
N LEU A 72 -69.69 -7.44 5.15
CA LEU A 72 -68.87 -6.98 4.04
C LEU A 72 -67.64 -7.86 3.76
N ARG A 73 -67.42 -8.16 2.47
CA ARG A 73 -66.12 -8.64 1.98
C ARG A 73 -65.12 -7.48 2.01
N ALA A 74 -64.31 -7.40 3.07
CA ALA A 74 -63.05 -6.68 3.04
C ALA A 74 -62.06 -7.50 2.20
N ALA A 75 -61.75 -7.05 0.99
CA ALA A 75 -60.64 -7.58 0.22
C ALA A 75 -59.33 -7.10 0.86
N LEU A 76 -58.72 -7.91 1.71
CA LEU A 76 -57.31 -7.76 2.06
C LEU A 76 -56.47 -8.19 0.86
N LEU A 77 -56.00 -7.21 0.08
CA LEU A 77 -54.83 -7.38 -0.76
C LEU A 77 -53.61 -7.46 0.16
N VAL A 78 -53.21 -8.69 0.50
CA VAL A 78 -51.88 -8.93 1.07
C VAL A 78 -50.89 -8.73 -0.08
N LEU A 79 -50.32 -7.53 -0.19
CA LEU A 79 -49.05 -7.38 -0.91
C LEU A 79 -48.00 -8.15 -0.10
N ALA A 80 -47.74 -9.38 -0.50
CA ALA A 80 -46.51 -10.06 -0.13
C ALA A 80 -45.37 -9.34 -0.84
N ALA A 81 -44.86 -8.26 -0.25
CA ALA A 81 -43.56 -7.72 -0.60
C ALA A 81 -42.55 -8.82 -0.28
N SER A 82 -42.23 -9.62 -1.28
CA SER A 82 -41.08 -10.51 -1.26
C SER A 82 -39.87 -9.60 -1.27
N ALA A 83 -39.42 -9.17 -0.09
CA ALA A 83 -38.08 -8.67 0.07
C ALA A 83 -37.18 -9.85 -0.25
N ALA A 84 -36.85 -10.03 -1.54
CA ALA A 84 -35.61 -10.68 -1.87
C ALA A 84 -34.57 -9.93 -1.05
N ALA A 85 -33.89 -10.63 -0.14
CA ALA A 85 -32.62 -10.16 0.35
C ALA A 85 -31.74 -10.09 -0.90
N VAL A 86 -31.78 -8.95 -1.59
CA VAL A 86 -30.71 -8.56 -2.50
C VAL A 86 -29.52 -8.55 -1.56
N SER A 87 -28.68 -9.57 -1.66
CA SER A 87 -27.36 -9.50 -1.07
C SER A 87 -26.75 -8.26 -1.68
N ALA A 88 -26.53 -7.24 -0.86
CA ALA A 88 -25.80 -6.07 -1.29
C ALA A 88 -24.50 -6.57 -1.92
N ALA A 89 -24.24 -6.15 -3.14
CA ALA A 89 -23.15 -6.65 -3.94
C ALA A 89 -22.31 -5.45 -4.36
N PRO A 90 -21.05 -5.34 -3.87
CA PRO A 90 -20.17 -4.29 -4.34
C PRO A 90 -19.92 -4.48 -5.84
N GLY A 91 -19.93 -3.38 -6.58
CA GLY A 91 -19.75 -3.39 -8.02
C GLY A 91 -19.05 -2.13 -8.48
N LEU A 92 -18.13 -2.27 -9.42
CA LEU A 92 -17.42 -1.15 -10.04
C LEU A 92 -17.45 -1.28 -11.56
N SER A 93 -17.61 -0.16 -12.25
CA SER A 93 -17.26 -0.04 -13.66
C SER A 93 -16.16 1.01 -13.83
N LEU A 94 -15.24 0.74 -14.75
CA LEU A 94 -14.07 1.57 -15.03
C LEU A 94 -14.02 1.86 -16.52
N LYS A 95 -14.07 3.14 -16.88
CA LYS A 95 -13.96 3.57 -18.28
C LYS A 95 -12.70 4.40 -18.49
N VAL A 96 -11.91 4.05 -19.49
CA VAL A 96 -10.85 4.91 -20.01
C VAL A 96 -11.39 5.73 -21.18
N SER A 97 -11.05 7.01 -21.24
CA SER A 97 -11.37 7.89 -22.36
C SER A 97 -10.21 8.85 -22.62
N GLY A 98 -10.15 9.45 -23.80
CA GLY A 98 -9.05 10.36 -24.15
C GLY A 98 -9.11 10.77 -25.63
N PRO A 99 -8.08 11.46 -26.13
CA PRO A 99 -7.97 11.75 -27.55
C PRO A 99 -7.87 10.46 -28.37
N GLU A 100 -8.56 10.40 -29.51
CA GLU A 100 -8.47 9.28 -30.47
C GLU A 100 -7.12 9.27 -31.22
N ALA A 101 -6.47 10.44 -31.33
CA ALA A 101 -5.17 10.59 -31.95
C ALA A 101 -4.40 11.77 -31.35
N VAL A 102 -3.08 11.64 -31.23
CA VAL A 102 -2.17 12.69 -30.77
C VAL A 102 -0.90 12.75 -31.62
N ASP A 103 -0.38 13.96 -31.80
CA ASP A 103 0.99 14.22 -32.24
C ASP A 103 1.81 14.63 -31.01
N GLY A 104 2.80 13.82 -30.64
CA GLY A 104 3.54 13.94 -29.39
C GLY A 104 2.86 13.23 -28.21
N VAL A 105 3.59 12.32 -27.56
CA VAL A 105 3.13 11.57 -26.39
C VAL A 105 2.78 12.47 -25.21
N GLU A 106 3.39 13.65 -25.09
CA GLU A 106 3.05 14.68 -24.09
C GLU A 106 1.59 15.17 -24.16
N ASN A 107 0.91 14.90 -25.29
CA ASN A 107 -0.50 15.21 -25.49
C ASN A 107 -1.41 14.00 -25.18
N LEU A 108 -0.86 12.82 -24.89
CA LEU A 108 -1.59 11.60 -24.58
C LEU A 108 -2.06 11.60 -23.11
N LYS A 109 -3.13 12.36 -22.86
CA LYS A 109 -3.79 12.42 -21.56
C LYS A 109 -5.09 11.63 -21.61
N VAL A 110 -5.22 10.64 -20.74
CA VAL A 110 -6.43 9.81 -20.62
C VAL A 110 -7.20 10.18 -19.36
N VAL A 111 -8.52 10.13 -19.42
CA VAL A 111 -9.41 10.31 -18.27
C VAL A 111 -10.00 8.96 -17.92
N THR A 112 -9.80 8.53 -16.68
CA THR A 112 -10.39 7.32 -16.12
C THR A 112 -11.59 7.70 -15.28
N THR A 113 -12.76 7.13 -15.57
CA THR A 113 -13.98 7.29 -14.78
C THR A 113 -14.32 5.99 -14.08
N LEU A 114 -14.20 5.97 -12.75
CA LEU A 114 -14.59 4.84 -11.92
C LEU A 114 -15.97 5.12 -11.32
N THR A 115 -16.90 4.19 -11.47
CA THR A 115 -18.29 4.32 -10.98
C THR A 115 -18.63 3.17 -10.05
N ASN A 116 -19.26 3.49 -8.92
CA ASN A 116 -19.85 2.47 -8.07
C ASN A 116 -21.20 2.02 -8.65
N THR A 117 -21.23 0.80 -9.19
CA THR A 117 -22.43 0.18 -9.78
C THR A 117 -23.16 -0.73 -8.80
N GLY A 118 -22.62 -0.91 -7.60
CA GLY A 118 -23.25 -1.64 -6.51
C GLY A 118 -24.32 -0.83 -5.80
N ASP A 119 -24.83 -1.40 -4.71
CA ASP A 119 -25.88 -0.81 -3.87
C ASP A 119 -25.39 -0.38 -2.47
N GLU A 120 -24.09 -0.50 -2.20
CA GLU A 120 -23.44 -0.02 -0.98
C GLU A 120 -22.40 1.07 -1.26
N THR A 121 -22.15 1.95 -0.28
CA THR A 121 -21.07 2.93 -0.36
C THR A 121 -19.71 2.26 -0.20
N LEU A 122 -18.79 2.51 -1.11
CA LEU A 122 -17.44 1.94 -1.08
C LEU A 122 -16.41 2.96 -0.59
N LYS A 123 -15.55 2.57 0.36
CA LYS A 123 -14.31 3.27 0.72
C LYS A 123 -13.14 2.59 0.01
N LEU A 124 -12.77 3.09 -1.16
CA LEU A 124 -11.69 2.57 -2.00
C LEU A 124 -10.36 3.19 -1.58
N LEU A 125 -9.30 2.38 -1.50
CA LEU A 125 -7.96 2.89 -1.22
C LEU A 125 -7.38 3.55 -2.47
N ASN A 126 -6.73 4.70 -2.32
CA ASN A 126 -6.03 5.36 -3.41
C ASN A 126 -4.65 4.70 -3.61
N ASP A 127 -4.63 3.40 -3.93
CA ASP A 127 -3.38 2.67 -4.24
C ASP A 127 -2.69 3.37 -5.43
N PRO A 128 -1.40 3.74 -5.32
CA PRO A 128 -0.64 4.35 -6.40
C PRO A 128 -0.68 3.62 -7.74
N ARG A 129 -0.88 2.29 -7.75
CA ARG A 129 -0.99 1.45 -8.95
C ARG A 129 -2.41 1.39 -9.53
N SER A 130 -3.38 2.07 -8.92
CA SER A 130 -4.76 2.19 -9.37
C SER A 130 -5.00 3.53 -10.07
N VAL A 131 -6.14 3.65 -10.74
CA VAL A 131 -6.55 4.91 -11.40
C VAL A 131 -7.00 6.02 -10.43
N LEU A 132 -7.06 5.72 -9.13
CA LEU A 132 -7.48 6.66 -8.07
C LEU A 132 -6.33 7.53 -7.56
N HIS A 133 -5.11 7.30 -8.04
CA HIS A 133 -3.93 8.04 -7.64
C HIS A 133 -3.29 8.77 -8.81
N SER A 134 -2.61 9.89 -8.54
CA SER A 134 -1.99 10.74 -9.56
C SER A 134 -0.50 10.46 -9.80
N LEU A 135 0.15 9.68 -8.92
CA LEU A 135 1.53 9.24 -9.16
C LEU A 135 1.61 8.45 -10.47
N PRO A 136 2.65 8.66 -11.28
CA PRO A 136 2.80 8.01 -12.57
C PRO A 136 3.34 6.57 -12.39
N ALA A 137 2.62 5.73 -11.65
CA ALA A 137 2.93 4.32 -11.46
C ALA A 137 2.43 3.49 -12.65
N ASN A 138 2.70 2.17 -12.62
CA ASN A 138 2.35 1.26 -13.71
C ASN A 138 0.87 0.86 -13.69
N THR A 139 0.00 1.85 -13.95
CA THR A 139 -1.46 1.73 -13.84
C THR A 139 -2.14 1.23 -15.12
N PHE A 140 -1.47 1.30 -16.28
CA PHE A 140 -2.07 1.03 -17.59
C PHE A 140 -1.33 -0.06 -18.34
N ALA A 141 -2.07 -1.07 -18.79
CA ALA A 141 -1.60 -2.00 -19.82
C ALA A 141 -1.81 -1.33 -21.19
N ILE A 142 -0.71 -1.03 -21.88
CA ILE A 142 -0.73 -0.36 -23.18
C ILE A 142 -0.14 -1.30 -24.23
N THR A 143 -0.94 -1.62 -25.26
CA THR A 143 -0.56 -2.61 -26.26
C THR A 143 -0.93 -2.16 -27.66
N THR A 144 -0.10 -2.49 -28.64
CA THR A 144 -0.47 -2.45 -30.07
C THR A 144 -1.22 -3.73 -30.46
N ASP A 145 -1.82 -3.74 -31.66
CA ASP A 145 -2.52 -4.93 -32.18
C ASP A 145 -1.62 -6.16 -32.34
N ASP A 146 -0.31 -5.96 -32.54
CA ASP A 146 0.72 -7.01 -32.61
C ASP A 146 1.34 -7.36 -31.24
N GLY A 147 0.84 -6.77 -30.16
CA GLY A 147 1.21 -7.10 -28.78
C GLY A 147 2.49 -6.43 -28.28
N ALA A 148 3.04 -5.45 -28.99
CA ALA A 148 4.13 -4.63 -28.50
C ALA A 148 3.62 -3.62 -27.44
N SER A 149 4.44 -3.34 -26.44
CA SER A 149 4.10 -2.44 -25.34
C SER A 149 5.18 -1.38 -25.11
N PRO A 150 4.80 -0.14 -24.78
CA PRO A 150 5.73 0.88 -24.31
C PRO A 150 6.51 0.40 -23.09
N SER A 151 7.75 0.86 -22.95
CA SER A 151 8.52 0.61 -21.73
C SER A 151 7.97 1.47 -20.60
N PHE A 152 7.74 0.87 -19.44
CA PHE A 152 7.42 1.62 -18.23
C PHE A 152 8.67 2.36 -17.73
N THR A 153 8.54 3.66 -17.51
CA THR A 153 9.59 4.54 -16.97
C THR A 153 9.09 5.36 -15.78
N GLY A 154 7.87 5.06 -15.29
CA GLY A 154 7.21 5.73 -14.18
C GLY A 154 7.83 5.47 -12.81
N VAL A 155 7.10 5.81 -11.75
CA VAL A 155 7.57 5.60 -10.37
C VAL A 155 7.37 4.16 -9.91
N LYS A 156 8.27 3.69 -9.04
CA LYS A 156 8.06 2.56 -8.13
C LYS A 156 7.87 3.10 -6.72
N VAL A 157 7.03 2.47 -5.90
CA VAL A 157 6.40 3.12 -4.74
C VAL A 157 6.28 2.17 -3.56
N LYS A 158 6.92 2.45 -2.42
CA LYS A 158 6.52 1.81 -1.17
C LYS A 158 5.18 2.36 -0.67
N TYR A 159 4.14 1.54 -0.73
CA TYR A 159 2.79 1.87 -0.25
C TYR A 159 2.33 0.93 0.88
N SER A 160 1.48 1.42 1.79
CA SER A 160 0.86 0.58 2.82
C SER A 160 -0.66 0.61 2.75
N PRO A 161 -1.30 -0.44 2.20
CA PRO A 161 -2.75 -0.58 2.20
C PRO A 161 -3.33 -0.50 3.61
N SER A 162 -2.64 -1.08 4.61
CA SER A 162 -3.09 -1.09 6.00
C SER A 162 -3.12 0.30 6.65
N ARG A 163 -2.16 1.17 6.32
CA ARG A 163 -2.17 2.57 6.76
C ARG A 163 -3.24 3.35 6.04
N ALA A 164 -3.36 3.21 4.72
CA ALA A 164 -4.37 3.89 3.94
C ALA A 164 -5.80 3.56 4.42
N ALA A 165 -6.08 2.29 4.72
CA ALA A 165 -7.36 1.84 5.25
C ALA A 165 -7.73 2.52 6.59
N LYS A 166 -6.73 2.71 7.47
CA LYS A 166 -6.88 3.35 8.79
C LYS A 166 -6.77 4.87 8.74
N SER A 167 -6.34 5.44 7.62
CA SER A 167 -6.17 6.87 7.46
C SER A 167 -7.52 7.59 7.47
N THR A 168 -7.50 8.80 8.01
CA THR A 168 -8.59 9.78 7.93
C THR A 168 -8.31 10.85 6.87
N SER A 169 -7.14 10.82 6.23
CA SER A 169 -6.78 11.73 5.16
C SER A 169 -7.53 11.39 3.87
N PRO A 170 -8.21 12.35 3.23
CA PRO A 170 -8.81 12.15 1.91
C PRO A 170 -7.81 11.79 0.80
N SER A 171 -6.50 12.01 1.00
CA SER A 171 -5.48 11.56 0.03
C SER A 171 -5.33 10.03 -0.02
N ALA A 172 -5.66 9.33 1.07
CA ALA A 172 -5.46 7.88 1.18
C ALA A 172 -6.63 7.04 0.63
N PHE A 173 -7.82 7.62 0.47
CA PHE A 173 -9.00 6.88 0.03
C PHE A 173 -10.01 7.76 -0.72
N THR A 174 -10.81 7.11 -1.56
CA THR A 174 -11.95 7.70 -2.25
C THR A 174 -13.23 7.01 -1.77
N VAL A 175 -14.26 7.79 -1.43
CA VAL A 175 -15.58 7.25 -1.05
C VAL A 175 -16.54 7.45 -2.20
N LEU A 176 -17.21 6.38 -2.64
CA LEU A 176 -18.23 6.42 -3.69
C LEU A 176 -19.55 5.84 -3.18
N ALA A 177 -20.60 6.66 -3.12
CA ALA A 177 -21.97 6.18 -2.91
C ALA A 177 -22.48 5.37 -4.14
N PRO A 178 -23.56 4.58 -4.01
CA PRO A 178 -24.19 3.90 -5.14
C PRO A 178 -24.51 4.87 -6.29
N GLY A 179 -24.02 4.56 -7.48
CA GLY A 179 -24.17 5.38 -8.69
C GLY A 179 -23.24 6.58 -8.78
N GLU A 180 -22.38 6.83 -7.78
CA GLU A 180 -21.39 7.91 -7.81
C GLU A 180 -20.18 7.53 -8.65
N SER A 181 -19.60 8.52 -9.32
CA SER A 181 -18.40 8.38 -10.14
C SER A 181 -17.32 9.37 -9.74
N VAL A 182 -16.07 8.94 -9.85
CA VAL A 182 -14.89 9.81 -9.77
C VAL A 182 -14.14 9.77 -11.09
N SER A 183 -13.55 10.89 -11.51
CA SER A 183 -12.74 10.96 -12.73
C SER A 183 -11.40 11.61 -12.48
N LEU A 184 -10.33 10.96 -12.93
CA LEU A 184 -8.95 11.45 -12.84
C LEU A 184 -8.34 11.50 -14.24
N THR A 185 -7.53 12.53 -14.49
CA THR A 185 -6.75 12.67 -15.73
C THR A 185 -5.32 12.18 -15.48
N HIS A 186 -4.85 11.30 -16.35
CA HIS A 186 -3.53 10.69 -16.31
C HIS A 186 -2.73 11.09 -17.54
N ASP A 187 -1.53 11.63 -17.33
CA ASP A 187 -0.59 11.94 -18.41
C ASP A 187 0.30 10.73 -18.67
N LEU A 188 0.06 10.01 -19.77
CA LEU A 188 0.79 8.76 -20.05
C LEU A 188 2.26 9.02 -20.40
N SER A 189 2.62 10.23 -20.83
CA SER A 189 4.02 10.58 -21.11
C SER A 189 4.89 10.60 -19.85
N SER A 190 4.27 10.72 -18.68
CA SER A 190 4.96 10.72 -17.40
C SER A 190 5.40 9.33 -16.94
N ALA A 191 4.84 8.25 -17.50
CA ALA A 191 5.08 6.88 -17.05
C ALA A 191 5.51 5.91 -18.15
N TYR A 192 5.29 6.23 -19.43
CA TYR A 192 5.48 5.29 -20.53
C TYR A 192 6.31 5.89 -21.68
N ASN A 193 7.26 5.09 -22.18
CA ASN A 193 8.11 5.42 -23.31
C ASN A 193 7.71 4.58 -24.54
N PHE A 194 7.16 5.24 -25.55
CA PHE A 194 6.63 4.62 -26.77
C PHE A 194 7.68 4.48 -27.89
N THR A 195 8.96 4.79 -27.62
CA THR A 195 10.01 4.79 -28.65
C THR A 195 10.21 3.41 -29.26
N LEU A 196 10.17 2.34 -28.44
CA LEU A 196 10.42 0.98 -28.93
C LEU A 196 9.27 0.44 -29.81
N PRO A 197 7.98 0.54 -29.43
CA PRO A 197 6.92 0.09 -30.33
C PRO A 197 6.65 1.07 -31.48
N GLY A 198 7.01 2.35 -31.35
CA GLY A 198 6.99 3.33 -32.43
C GLY A 198 5.69 4.15 -32.52
N ALA A 199 5.51 4.88 -33.62
CA ALA A 199 4.22 5.51 -33.89
C ALA A 199 3.19 4.42 -34.29
N GLY A 200 1.97 4.51 -33.80
CA GLY A 200 0.99 3.46 -34.01
C GLY A 200 -0.33 3.67 -33.27
N LYS A 201 -1.23 2.69 -33.38
CA LYS A 201 -2.44 2.62 -32.58
C LYS A 201 -2.19 1.78 -31.34
N TYR A 202 -2.66 2.27 -30.21
CA TYR A 202 -2.49 1.65 -28.91
C TYR A 202 -3.84 1.49 -28.23
N THR A 203 -4.09 0.29 -27.72
CA THR A 203 -5.14 0.01 -26.75
C THR A 203 -4.59 0.31 -25.36
N VAL A 204 -5.28 1.17 -24.62
CA VAL A 204 -4.96 1.61 -23.27
C VAL A 204 -6.02 1.03 -22.34
N GLU A 205 -5.63 0.02 -21.58
CA GLU A 205 -6.46 -0.63 -20.56
C GLU A 205 -5.94 -0.25 -19.18
N ALA A 206 -6.83 0.20 -18.29
CA ALA A 206 -6.46 0.53 -16.93
C ALA A 206 -6.50 -0.72 -16.03
N SER A 207 -5.61 -0.79 -15.04
CA SER A 207 -5.70 -1.79 -13.97
C SER A 207 -7.07 -1.72 -13.31
N ASN A 208 -7.77 -2.85 -13.30
CA ASN A 208 -9.14 -2.93 -12.80
C ASN A 208 -9.25 -3.51 -11.38
N LEU A 209 -8.13 -3.81 -10.72
CA LEU A 209 -8.11 -4.28 -9.33
C LEU A 209 -8.10 -3.08 -8.39
N PHE A 210 -9.02 -3.08 -7.43
CA PHE A 210 -9.10 -2.09 -6.37
C PHE A 210 -9.16 -2.77 -5.01
N HIS A 211 -8.64 -2.08 -4.00
CA HIS A 211 -8.78 -2.45 -2.61
C HIS A 211 -9.79 -1.53 -1.94
N TYR A 212 -10.66 -2.08 -1.12
CA TYR A 212 -11.65 -1.32 -0.35
C TYR A 212 -11.70 -1.80 1.10
N VAL A 213 -12.23 -0.96 1.98
CA VAL A 213 -12.49 -1.32 3.37
C VAL A 213 -13.91 -1.90 3.47
N ASP A 214 -14.01 -3.16 3.88
CA ASP A 214 -15.27 -3.87 4.00
C ASP A 214 -16.04 -3.52 5.29
N ALA A 215 -17.23 -4.12 5.47
CA ALA A 215 -18.06 -3.91 6.66
C ALA A 215 -17.39 -4.36 7.98
N ASN A 216 -16.36 -5.21 7.91
CA ASN A 216 -15.59 -5.69 9.06
C ASN A 216 -14.37 -4.80 9.35
N SER A 217 -14.18 -3.70 8.61
CA SER A 217 -12.98 -2.86 8.64
C SER A 217 -11.70 -3.58 8.19
N GLU A 218 -11.85 -4.63 7.38
CA GLU A 218 -10.75 -5.34 6.75
C GLU A 218 -10.58 -4.90 5.30
N ILE A 219 -9.38 -5.11 4.75
CA ILE A 219 -9.10 -4.80 3.35
C ILE A 219 -9.55 -5.97 2.49
N ALA A 220 -10.43 -5.68 1.53
CA ALA A 220 -10.93 -6.61 0.54
C ALA A 220 -10.59 -6.13 -0.87
N GLU A 221 -10.64 -7.06 -1.83
CA GLU A 221 -10.39 -6.80 -3.24
C GLU A 221 -11.69 -6.80 -4.05
N ILE A 222 -11.77 -5.90 -5.02
CA ILE A 222 -12.84 -5.86 -6.01
C ILE A 222 -12.25 -5.56 -7.39
N ARG A 223 -12.78 -6.21 -8.42
CA ARG A 223 -12.44 -5.93 -9.81
C ARG A 223 -13.56 -5.15 -10.49
N ALA A 224 -13.21 -4.08 -11.18
CA ALA A 224 -14.13 -3.33 -12.01
C ALA A 224 -14.34 -4.00 -13.37
N ASP A 225 -15.55 -3.87 -13.91
CA ASP A 225 -15.80 -4.10 -15.33
C ASP A 225 -15.18 -2.95 -16.13
N ALA A 226 -14.17 -3.26 -16.95
CA ALA A 226 -13.26 -2.27 -17.52
C ALA A 226 -13.42 -2.12 -19.03
N GLU A 227 -13.57 -0.87 -19.47
CA GLU A 227 -13.58 -0.49 -20.88
C GLU A 227 -12.28 0.23 -21.25
N ALA A 228 -11.52 -0.35 -22.18
CA ALA A 228 -10.28 0.23 -22.71
C ALA A 228 -10.55 1.37 -23.70
N HIS A 229 -9.54 2.23 -23.90
CA HIS A 229 -9.54 3.31 -24.89
C HIS A 229 -8.51 3.02 -25.99
N VAL A 230 -8.79 3.44 -27.22
CA VAL A 230 -7.82 3.31 -28.34
C VAL A 230 -7.37 4.69 -28.78
N ALA A 231 -6.06 4.89 -28.86
CA ALA A 231 -5.46 6.14 -29.33
C ALA A 231 -4.35 5.89 -30.36
N ALA A 232 -4.31 6.69 -31.41
CA ALA A 232 -3.17 6.76 -32.33
C ALA A 232 -2.12 7.75 -31.80
N VAL A 233 -0.87 7.32 -31.70
CA VAL A 233 0.26 8.13 -31.23
C VAL A 233 1.26 8.31 -32.38
N SER A 234 1.66 9.54 -32.63
CA SER A 234 2.64 9.90 -33.67
C SER A 234 3.59 10.99 -33.18
N GLY A 235 4.56 11.39 -34.01
CA GLY A 235 5.50 12.45 -33.67
C GLY A 235 6.49 12.05 -32.56
N LYS A 236 6.57 12.86 -31.50
CA LYS A 236 7.45 12.60 -30.35
C LYS A 236 6.91 11.44 -29.50
N LEU A 237 7.71 10.40 -29.27
CA LEU A 237 7.26 9.15 -28.64
C LEU A 237 7.71 8.98 -27.18
N ALA A 238 8.50 9.91 -26.65
CA ALA A 238 8.93 9.89 -25.26
C ALA A 238 9.22 11.31 -24.78
N VAL A 239 8.89 11.59 -23.52
CA VAL A 239 9.38 12.77 -22.81
C VAL A 239 10.57 12.31 -21.97
N VAL A 240 11.77 12.73 -22.38
CA VAL A 240 12.98 12.50 -21.58
C VAL A 240 12.87 13.38 -20.33
N ARG A 241 12.87 12.76 -19.15
CA ARG A 241 12.97 13.53 -17.91
C ARG A 241 14.32 14.23 -17.89
N PRO A 242 14.37 15.53 -17.53
CA PRO A 242 15.64 16.20 -17.37
C PRO A 242 16.48 15.42 -16.35
N THR A 243 17.56 14.80 -16.80
CA THR A 243 18.58 14.33 -15.86
C THR A 243 19.11 15.57 -15.16
N PRO A 244 19.11 15.64 -13.82
CA PRO A 244 19.74 16.76 -13.14
C PRO A 244 21.18 16.87 -13.66
N THR A 245 21.47 17.92 -14.43
CA THR A 245 22.86 18.25 -14.77
C THR A 245 23.64 18.32 -13.47
N LEU A 246 24.94 18.00 -13.50
CA LEU A 246 25.88 17.94 -12.37
C LEU A 246 26.09 19.30 -11.64
N THR A 247 25.04 20.07 -11.40
CA THR A 247 24.97 21.08 -10.36
C THR A 247 25.01 20.35 -9.02
N LYS A 248 25.84 20.83 -8.11
CA LYS A 248 25.96 20.41 -6.71
C LYS A 248 24.60 19.88 -6.20
N ARG A 249 24.42 18.56 -6.17
CA ARG A 249 23.16 17.91 -5.75
C ARG A 249 22.82 18.49 -4.39
N GLU A 250 21.73 19.22 -4.29
CA GLU A 250 21.13 19.41 -2.98
C GLU A 250 20.74 18.02 -2.51
N GLN A 251 21.36 17.54 -1.43
CA GLN A 251 21.04 16.25 -0.83
C GLN A 251 19.60 16.21 -0.30
N TYR A 252 18.96 17.38 -0.19
CA TYR A 252 17.64 17.55 0.37
C TYR A 252 16.84 18.57 -0.44
N ASN A 253 15.72 18.17 -1.01
CA ASN A 253 14.74 19.07 -1.64
C ASN A 253 13.49 19.15 -0.76
N GLY A 254 13.02 20.37 -0.45
CA GLY A 254 11.80 20.56 0.36
C GLY A 254 11.87 20.11 1.83
N CYS A 255 13.00 19.59 2.32
CA CYS A 255 13.09 19.02 3.66
C CYS A 255 13.37 20.08 4.76
N SER A 256 12.57 20.02 5.82
CA SER A 256 12.76 20.69 7.11
C SER A 256 13.97 20.14 7.87
N SER A 257 14.39 20.84 8.93
CA SER A 257 15.51 20.41 9.78
C SER A 257 15.23 19.09 10.52
N SER A 258 13.97 18.84 10.91
CA SER A 258 13.55 17.59 11.55
C SER A 258 13.59 16.42 10.56
N GLU A 259 13.11 16.62 9.34
CA GLU A 259 13.16 15.60 8.28
C GLU A 259 14.60 15.25 7.93
N LYS A 260 15.47 16.25 7.75
CA LYS A 260 16.92 16.04 7.58
C LYS A 260 17.53 15.22 8.70
N SER A 261 17.17 15.50 9.95
CA SER A 261 17.65 14.73 11.11
C SER A 261 17.14 13.29 11.09
N GLY A 262 15.88 13.10 10.66
CA GLY A 262 15.28 11.78 10.47
C GLY A 262 15.99 10.96 9.38
N ILE A 263 16.30 11.58 8.25
CA ILE A 263 17.05 10.98 7.14
C ILE A 263 18.47 10.62 7.58
N ASN A 264 19.17 11.54 8.25
CA ASN A 264 20.52 11.31 8.78
C ASN A 264 20.59 10.16 9.81
N SER A 265 19.46 9.78 10.41
CA SER A 265 19.35 8.61 11.28
C SER A 265 18.98 7.33 10.52
N ALA A 266 18.16 7.45 9.48
CA ALA A 266 17.66 6.32 8.69
C ALA A 266 18.72 5.81 7.69
N ALA A 267 19.46 6.68 7.02
CA ALA A 267 20.43 6.31 5.99
C ALA A 267 21.56 5.40 6.54
N PRO A 268 22.24 5.70 7.66
CA PRO A 268 23.21 4.78 8.25
C PRO A 268 22.62 3.46 8.74
N ALA A 269 21.35 3.48 9.20
CA ALA A 269 20.65 2.27 9.61
C ALA A 269 20.30 1.37 8.41
N ALA A 270 19.88 1.96 7.28
CA ALA A 270 19.67 1.26 6.02
C ALA A 270 20.99 0.64 5.50
N GLN A 271 22.09 1.39 5.53
CA GLN A 271 23.41 0.85 5.19
C GLN A 271 23.76 -0.38 6.04
N SER A 272 23.47 -0.33 7.34
CA SER A 272 23.71 -1.44 8.26
C SER A 272 22.83 -2.67 7.93
N TYR A 273 21.56 -2.46 7.57
CA TYR A 273 20.67 -3.53 7.12
C TYR A 273 21.18 -4.23 5.87
N VAL A 274 21.56 -3.47 4.84
CA VAL A 274 22.03 -4.04 3.57
C VAL A 274 23.37 -4.76 3.77
N ALA A 275 24.30 -4.19 4.54
CA ALA A 275 25.57 -4.85 4.88
C ALA A 275 25.36 -6.18 5.63
N ALA A 276 24.43 -6.21 6.60
CA ALA A 276 24.11 -7.43 7.33
C ALA A 276 23.40 -8.48 6.45
N ALA A 277 22.50 -8.05 5.56
CA ALA A 277 21.83 -8.91 4.60
C ALA A 277 22.82 -9.51 3.58
N LEU A 278 23.75 -8.71 3.06
CA LEU A 278 24.80 -9.19 2.16
C LEU A 278 25.73 -10.19 2.85
N SER A 279 26.22 -9.85 4.06
CA SER A 279 27.06 -10.76 4.84
C SER A 279 26.35 -12.07 5.14
N TYR A 280 25.04 -12.03 5.41
CA TYR A 280 24.23 -13.22 5.61
C TYR A 280 24.21 -14.11 4.37
N LEU A 281 23.93 -13.56 3.19
CA LEU A 281 23.84 -14.30 1.93
C LEU A 281 25.19 -14.95 1.58
N GLN A 282 26.30 -14.22 1.77
CA GLN A 282 27.65 -14.74 1.53
C GLN A 282 28.02 -15.94 2.40
N THR A 283 27.47 -16.06 3.62
CA THR A 283 27.78 -17.16 4.54
C THR A 283 26.72 -18.27 4.56
N HIS A 284 25.53 -18.06 4.00
CA HIS A 284 24.41 -19.02 4.04
C HIS A 284 24.01 -19.48 2.64
N THR A 285 24.83 -20.35 2.06
CA THR A 285 24.62 -20.92 0.72
C THR A 285 23.70 -22.15 0.70
N ALA A 286 22.71 -22.16 1.59
CA ALA A 286 21.72 -23.22 1.72
C ALA A 286 20.38 -22.66 2.23
N SER A 287 19.34 -23.49 2.22
CA SER A 287 18.02 -23.10 2.73
C SER A 287 18.05 -22.75 4.22
N THR A 288 17.51 -21.57 4.56
CA THR A 288 17.34 -21.08 5.94
C THR A 288 15.93 -20.55 6.16
N ALA A 289 15.54 -20.32 7.42
CA ALA A 289 14.23 -19.77 7.73
C ALA A 289 14.10 -18.34 7.21
N ARG A 290 15.12 -17.50 7.42
CA ARG A 290 15.13 -16.11 6.93
C ARG A 290 15.02 -16.03 5.40
N TYR A 291 15.85 -16.79 4.67
CA TYR A 291 15.80 -16.77 3.19
C TYR A 291 14.46 -17.28 2.68
N THR A 292 13.99 -18.43 3.17
CA THR A 292 12.75 -19.04 2.65
C THR A 292 11.48 -18.27 3.00
N THR A 293 11.50 -17.49 4.09
CA THR A 293 10.37 -16.62 4.48
C THR A 293 10.13 -15.54 3.43
N TRP A 294 11.19 -14.97 2.87
CA TRP A 294 11.12 -13.79 2.00
C TRP A 294 11.40 -14.10 0.53
N PHE A 295 12.12 -15.18 0.20
CA PHE A 295 12.48 -15.50 -1.18
C PHE A 295 12.08 -16.90 -1.61
N GLY A 296 11.35 -17.62 -0.75
CA GLY A 296 10.80 -18.93 -1.09
C GLY A 296 11.85 -20.04 -1.14
N SER A 297 11.52 -21.13 -1.83
CA SER A 297 12.40 -22.30 -1.90
C SER A 297 13.79 -21.96 -2.43
N TYR A 298 14.82 -22.37 -1.69
CA TYR A 298 16.21 -22.10 -2.06
C TYR A 298 16.58 -22.74 -3.40
N THR A 299 17.21 -21.94 -4.26
CA THR A 299 18.03 -22.43 -5.38
C THR A 299 19.28 -21.58 -5.44
N SER A 300 20.40 -22.14 -5.89
CA SER A 300 21.64 -21.38 -6.04
C SER A 300 21.47 -20.18 -6.97
N SER A 301 20.74 -20.35 -8.09
CA SER A 301 20.46 -19.26 -9.03
C SER A 301 19.71 -18.09 -8.39
N ARG A 302 18.59 -18.36 -7.70
CA ARG A 302 17.82 -17.29 -7.03
C ARG A 302 18.60 -16.64 -5.91
N HIS A 303 19.38 -17.44 -5.16
CA HIS A 303 20.25 -16.91 -4.12
C HIS A 303 21.29 -15.95 -4.71
N SER A 304 21.97 -16.35 -5.79
CA SER A 304 22.95 -15.49 -6.48
C SER A 304 22.34 -14.20 -7.02
N THR A 305 21.10 -14.22 -7.51
CA THR A 305 20.37 -13.00 -7.91
C THR A 305 20.18 -12.06 -6.72
N VAL A 306 19.62 -12.55 -5.61
CA VAL A 306 19.39 -11.75 -4.40
C VAL A 306 20.71 -11.22 -3.82
N GLU A 307 21.75 -12.06 -3.76
CA GLU A 307 23.09 -11.66 -3.32
C GLU A 307 23.68 -10.55 -4.21
N SER A 308 23.49 -10.65 -5.53
CA SER A 308 23.89 -9.59 -6.46
C SER A 308 23.12 -8.29 -6.20
N HIS A 309 21.82 -8.36 -5.88
CA HIS A 309 21.03 -7.17 -5.55
C HIS A 309 21.61 -6.50 -4.29
N TYR A 310 21.77 -7.23 -3.19
CA TYR A 310 22.35 -6.67 -1.96
C TYR A 310 23.79 -6.21 -2.13
N SER A 311 24.59 -6.85 -2.98
CA SER A 311 25.94 -6.39 -3.31
C SER A 311 25.91 -5.01 -3.99
N ASN A 312 25.03 -4.85 -4.99
CA ASN A 312 24.88 -3.59 -5.69
C ASN A 312 24.31 -2.50 -4.77
N ILE A 313 23.25 -2.80 -4.02
CA ILE A 313 22.67 -1.86 -3.04
C ILE A 313 23.73 -1.43 -2.01
N ASN A 314 24.54 -2.37 -1.49
CA ASN A 314 25.56 -2.07 -0.48
C ASN A 314 26.76 -1.29 -1.02
N SER A 315 26.96 -1.27 -2.34
CA SER A 315 28.08 -0.56 -2.98
C SER A 315 27.93 0.96 -3.01
N HIS A 316 26.77 1.47 -2.58
CA HIS A 316 26.43 2.88 -2.56
C HIS A 316 26.25 3.38 -1.13
N ASP A 317 26.49 4.68 -0.91
CA ASP A 317 26.32 5.34 0.38
C ASP A 317 24.97 6.06 0.42
N TYR A 318 24.05 5.59 1.27
CA TYR A 318 22.75 6.22 1.45
C TYR A 318 22.84 7.70 1.85
N THR A 319 23.91 8.12 2.56
CA THR A 319 24.09 9.53 2.95
C THR A 319 24.45 10.45 1.77
N SER A 320 24.79 9.86 0.62
CA SER A 320 25.10 10.59 -0.62
C SER A 320 23.89 10.79 -1.53
N PHE A 321 22.76 10.13 -1.25
CA PHE A 321 21.54 10.27 -2.04
C PHE A 321 20.90 11.66 -1.87
N THR A 322 20.08 12.02 -2.85
CA THR A 322 19.15 13.14 -2.76
C THR A 322 17.83 12.64 -2.22
N TYR A 323 17.32 13.34 -1.21
CA TYR A 323 16.03 13.08 -0.60
C TYR A 323 15.09 14.24 -0.88
N ASP A 324 13.93 13.94 -1.44
CA ASP A 324 12.89 14.92 -1.72
C ASP A 324 11.75 14.73 -0.71
N CYS A 325 11.44 15.77 0.08
CA CYS A 325 10.42 15.73 1.13
C CYS A 325 9.12 16.45 0.71
N THR A 326 8.91 16.68 -0.60
CA THR A 326 7.74 17.44 -1.08
C THR A 326 6.47 16.59 -1.16
N CYS A 327 6.56 15.27 -1.04
CA CYS A 327 5.41 14.38 -1.01
C CYS A 327 4.77 14.36 0.38
N ASP A 328 3.45 14.54 0.44
CA ASP A 328 2.66 14.56 1.68
C ASP A 328 1.61 13.44 1.77
N ASP A 329 1.65 12.46 0.84
CA ASP A 329 0.70 11.36 0.85
C ASP A 329 0.87 10.46 2.09
N SER A 330 -0.19 10.37 2.88
CA SER A 330 -0.24 9.62 4.14
C SER A 330 -0.25 8.10 3.99
N GLY A 331 -0.62 7.57 2.82
CA GLY A 331 -0.63 6.13 2.53
C GLY A 331 0.69 5.61 1.97
N THR A 332 1.46 6.52 1.37
CA THR A 332 2.73 6.23 0.70
C THR A 332 3.90 6.53 1.62
N TYR A 333 4.89 5.64 1.64
CA TYR A 333 6.13 5.82 2.37
C TYR A 333 7.13 6.61 1.53
N ALA A 334 7.40 6.12 0.32
CA ALA A 334 8.33 6.75 -0.58
C ALA A 334 8.07 6.28 -2.01
N TYR A 335 8.77 6.90 -2.96
CA TYR A 335 8.86 6.41 -4.32
C TYR A 335 10.20 6.82 -4.96
N VAL A 336 10.55 6.13 -6.05
CA VAL A 336 11.69 6.45 -6.90
C VAL A 336 11.32 6.34 -8.37
N TYR A 337 12.13 6.99 -9.21
CA TYR A 337 12.20 6.65 -10.62
C TYR A 337 13.37 5.66 -10.81
N PRO A 338 13.14 4.42 -11.29
CA PRO A 338 14.18 3.39 -11.39
C PRO A 338 15.45 3.81 -12.14
N ASP A 339 15.31 4.68 -13.14
CA ASP A 339 16.41 5.16 -13.99
C ASP A 339 17.07 6.46 -13.48
N ASP A 340 16.52 7.12 -12.45
CA ASP A 340 17.13 8.30 -11.81
C ASP A 340 17.81 7.91 -10.50
N PHE A 341 18.98 7.27 -10.63
CA PHE A 341 19.70 6.73 -9.50
C PHE A 341 20.01 7.78 -8.41
N GLY A 342 19.77 7.38 -7.17
CA GLY A 342 20.15 8.13 -5.97
C GLY A 342 19.23 9.29 -5.63
N THR A 343 18.02 9.35 -6.19
CA THR A 343 16.95 10.28 -5.78
C THR A 343 15.79 9.50 -5.17
N ILE A 344 15.45 9.77 -3.91
CA ILE A 344 14.33 9.13 -3.20
C ILE A 344 13.33 10.20 -2.74
N TYR A 345 12.07 10.04 -3.10
CA TYR A 345 10.98 10.92 -2.70
C TYR A 345 10.28 10.34 -1.48
N LEU A 346 10.32 11.04 -0.36
CA LEU A 346 9.80 10.61 0.93
C LEU A 346 8.43 11.24 1.17
N CYS A 347 7.45 10.40 1.49
CA CYS A 347 6.04 10.76 1.66
C CYS A 347 5.61 10.69 3.14
N GLY A 348 4.33 10.96 3.41
CA GLY A 348 3.79 11.09 4.75
C GLY A 348 4.02 9.88 5.65
N ALA A 349 3.84 8.65 5.13
CA ALA A 349 3.95 7.44 5.96
C ALA A 349 5.38 7.16 6.45
N PHE A 350 6.40 7.65 5.73
CA PHE A 350 7.81 7.49 6.13
C PHE A 350 8.11 8.25 7.42
N TRP A 351 7.55 9.44 7.60
CA TRP A 351 7.82 10.28 8.77
C TRP A 351 7.23 9.69 10.05
N ASP A 352 6.11 8.97 9.94
CA ASP A 352 5.45 8.27 11.05
C ASP A 352 6.07 6.90 11.36
N ALA A 353 7.03 6.45 10.55
CA ALA A 353 7.64 5.14 10.71
C ALA A 353 8.78 5.14 11.75
N PRO A 354 8.97 4.02 12.48
CA PRO A 354 10.12 3.87 13.36
C PRO A 354 11.42 3.92 12.54
N ASN A 355 12.54 4.30 13.16
CA ASN A 355 13.82 4.39 12.43
C ASN A 355 14.27 3.02 11.89
N THR A 356 14.04 1.97 12.68
CA THR A 356 14.38 0.56 12.41
C THR A 356 13.24 -0.33 12.94
N GLY A 357 13.11 -1.55 12.46
CA GLY A 357 12.05 -2.48 12.85
C GLY A 357 11.32 -2.97 11.61
N THR A 358 10.03 -3.27 11.72
CA THR A 358 9.16 -3.60 10.58
C THR A 358 8.61 -2.32 9.94
N ASP A 359 8.58 -2.25 8.62
CA ASP A 359 8.09 -1.11 7.82
C ASP A 359 8.69 0.22 8.33
N SER A 360 9.99 0.19 8.52
CA SER A 360 10.78 1.25 9.14
C SER A 360 11.30 2.23 8.10
N ARG A 361 11.77 3.40 8.55
CA ARG A 361 12.46 4.35 7.67
C ARG A 361 13.69 3.72 7.03
N ALA A 362 14.50 2.98 7.80
CA ALA A 362 15.65 2.26 7.26
C ALA A 362 15.23 1.18 6.23
N GLY A 363 14.20 0.40 6.52
CA GLY A 363 13.64 -0.60 5.60
C GLY A 363 13.09 0.03 4.32
N THR A 364 12.37 1.15 4.43
CA THR A 364 11.88 1.93 3.29
C THR A 364 13.02 2.37 2.38
N LEU A 365 14.14 2.84 2.93
CA LEU A 365 15.29 3.20 2.09
C LEU A 365 15.85 1.98 1.35
N VAL A 366 15.88 0.80 1.98
CA VAL A 366 16.30 -0.45 1.31
C VAL A 366 15.32 -0.84 0.19
N HIS A 367 14.02 -0.71 0.43
CA HIS A 367 12.96 -0.92 -0.57
C HIS A 367 13.21 -0.05 -1.80
N GLU A 368 13.27 1.27 -1.59
CA GLU A 368 13.45 2.24 -2.68
C GLU A 368 14.79 2.06 -3.41
N ALA A 369 15.85 1.73 -2.68
CA ALA A 369 17.15 1.47 -3.31
C ALA A 369 17.14 0.22 -4.20
N SER A 370 16.31 -0.79 -3.91
CA SER A 370 16.22 -2.00 -4.72
C SER A 370 15.56 -1.78 -6.09
N HIS A 371 14.69 -0.76 -6.21
CA HIS A 371 14.05 -0.37 -7.47
C HIS A 371 15.00 0.25 -8.48
N PHE A 372 16.13 0.83 -8.06
CA PHE A 372 17.06 1.40 -9.03
C PHE A 372 17.60 0.30 -9.95
N THR A 373 17.59 0.56 -11.27
CA THR A 373 17.97 -0.45 -12.27
C THR A 373 19.42 -0.94 -12.10
N VAL A 374 20.31 -0.07 -11.59
CA VAL A 374 21.70 -0.43 -11.24
C VAL A 374 21.81 -1.40 -10.06
N ASN A 375 20.78 -1.51 -9.22
CA ASN A 375 20.76 -2.31 -7.99
C ASN A 375 20.03 -3.65 -8.12
N GLY A 376 19.24 -3.83 -9.18
CA GLY A 376 18.42 -5.03 -9.39
C GLY A 376 17.15 -4.69 -10.16
N GLY A 377 16.63 -3.47 -9.98
CA GLY A 377 15.45 -3.01 -10.70
C GLY A 377 14.18 -3.74 -10.27
N THR A 378 14.04 -4.03 -8.97
CA THR A 378 12.87 -4.75 -8.45
C THR A 378 11.57 -4.02 -8.77
N ASP A 379 10.47 -4.77 -8.82
CA ASP A 379 9.12 -4.26 -8.96
C ASP A 379 8.35 -4.22 -7.61
N ASP A 380 7.14 -3.68 -7.67
CA ASP A 380 6.14 -3.65 -6.61
C ASP A 380 5.02 -4.65 -6.91
N HIS A 381 5.36 -5.94 -6.88
CA HIS A 381 4.39 -7.02 -7.11
C HIS A 381 3.32 -7.03 -6.03
N VAL A 382 3.72 -6.93 -4.76
CA VAL A 382 2.82 -6.94 -3.60
C VAL A 382 3.36 -6.05 -2.47
N TYR A 383 2.45 -5.54 -1.64
CA TYR A 383 2.78 -4.75 -0.45
C TYR A 383 2.40 -5.47 0.86
N GLY A 384 3.25 -5.32 1.88
CA GLY A 384 3.04 -5.82 3.23
C GLY A 384 3.60 -7.23 3.47
N GLN A 385 4.05 -7.48 4.71
CA GLN A 385 4.69 -8.76 5.09
C GLN A 385 3.85 -10.01 4.73
N SER A 386 2.52 -9.96 4.92
CA SER A 386 1.65 -11.10 4.66
C SER A 386 1.60 -11.45 3.17
N ALA A 387 1.53 -10.44 2.30
CA ALA A 387 1.52 -10.63 0.86
C ALA A 387 2.92 -11.04 0.37
N ALA A 388 3.99 -10.40 0.87
CA ALA A 388 5.38 -10.76 0.55
C ALA A 388 5.71 -12.23 0.90
N LYS A 389 5.29 -12.70 2.09
CA LYS A 389 5.43 -14.12 2.49
C LYS A 389 4.59 -15.06 1.62
N SER A 390 3.44 -14.61 1.16
CA SER A 390 2.57 -15.40 0.28
C SER A 390 3.18 -15.51 -1.11
N LEU A 391 3.71 -14.40 -1.64
CA LEU A 391 4.44 -14.33 -2.90
C LEU A 391 5.68 -15.24 -2.87
N ALA A 392 6.46 -15.21 -1.79
CA ALA A 392 7.59 -16.11 -1.59
C ALA A 392 7.20 -17.60 -1.66
N LYS A 393 5.98 -17.97 -1.25
CA LYS A 393 5.48 -19.35 -1.31
C LYS A 393 4.93 -19.72 -2.68
N SER A 394 4.19 -18.82 -3.32
CA SER A 394 3.48 -19.09 -4.58
C SER A 394 4.34 -18.85 -5.81
N ASN A 395 5.13 -17.78 -5.81
CA ASN A 395 5.97 -17.36 -6.92
C ASN A 395 7.32 -16.79 -6.43
N PRO A 396 8.30 -17.66 -6.10
CA PRO A 396 9.61 -17.21 -5.66
C PRO A 396 10.38 -16.40 -6.71
N THR A 397 10.00 -16.46 -8.00
CA THR A 397 10.62 -15.65 -9.05
C THR A 397 10.22 -14.18 -8.90
N GLU A 398 8.94 -13.89 -8.68
CA GLU A 398 8.48 -12.53 -8.35
C GLU A 398 8.93 -12.11 -6.96
N ALA A 399 9.05 -13.03 -5.99
CA ALA A 399 9.51 -12.68 -4.65
C ALA A 399 10.96 -12.15 -4.61
N ILE A 400 11.86 -12.69 -5.45
CA ILE A 400 13.23 -12.15 -5.59
C ILE A 400 13.29 -10.89 -6.46
N ASP A 401 12.15 -10.46 -7.00
CA ASP A 401 11.97 -9.26 -7.80
C ASP A 401 11.00 -8.27 -7.12
N ASN A 402 10.60 -8.51 -5.86
CA ASN A 402 9.70 -7.63 -5.13
C ASN A 402 10.50 -6.80 -4.10
N ALA A 403 10.34 -5.47 -4.12
CA ALA A 403 11.08 -4.57 -3.23
C ALA A 403 10.76 -4.81 -1.75
N ASP A 404 9.49 -5.03 -1.40
CA ASP A 404 9.07 -5.34 -0.02
C ASP A 404 9.70 -6.64 0.50
N ASN A 405 9.93 -7.64 -0.37
CA ASN A 405 10.62 -8.87 0.03
C ASN A 405 12.10 -8.60 0.39
N HIS A 406 12.76 -7.65 -0.29
CA HIS A 406 14.10 -7.20 0.06
C HIS A 406 14.12 -6.35 1.33
N GLU A 407 13.15 -5.46 1.51
CA GLU A 407 13.01 -4.71 2.75
C GLU A 407 12.90 -5.65 3.95
N TYR A 408 11.92 -6.56 3.93
CA TYR A 408 11.65 -7.40 5.09
C TYR A 408 12.76 -8.43 5.36
N PHE A 409 13.44 -8.91 4.32
CA PHE A 409 14.64 -9.71 4.51
C PHE A 409 15.74 -8.89 5.23
N ALA A 410 15.93 -7.63 4.86
CA ALA A 410 16.95 -6.76 5.45
C ALA A 410 16.60 -6.33 6.88
N GLU A 411 15.34 -5.96 7.13
CA GLU A 411 14.80 -5.60 8.44
C GLU A 411 14.90 -6.74 9.45
N ASN A 412 14.63 -7.98 8.99
CA ASN A 412 14.66 -9.21 9.78
C ASN A 412 13.96 -9.06 11.14
N ASN A 413 12.68 -8.65 11.11
CA ASN A 413 11.92 -8.33 12.31
C ASN A 413 10.55 -9.07 12.33
N PRO A 414 10.31 -9.98 13.29
CA PRO A 414 11.25 -10.53 14.28
C PRO A 414 12.43 -11.28 13.64
N ALA A 415 13.56 -11.34 14.35
CA ALA A 415 14.80 -11.92 13.83
C ALA A 415 14.66 -13.43 13.55
N GLN A 416 15.03 -13.82 12.34
CA GLN A 416 15.16 -15.20 11.89
C GLN A 416 16.62 -15.50 11.53
N SER A 417 17.00 -16.77 11.71
CA SER A 417 18.30 -17.32 11.28
C SER A 417 18.28 -17.83 9.85
#